data_AF-A0A966GFQ4-F1
#
_entry.id   AF-A0A966GFQ4-F1
#
_cell.length_a   1.000
_cell.length_b   1.000
_cell.length_c   1.000
_cell.angle_alpha   90.00
_cell.angle_beta   90.00
_cell.angle_gamma   90.00
#
_symmetry.space_group_name_H-M   'P 1'
#
loop_
_entity.id
_entity.type
_entity.pdbx_description
1 polymer ?
#
loop_
_entity_poly.entity_id
_entity_poly.type
_entity_poly.pdbx_seq_one_letter_code
_entity_poly.pdbx_strand_id
1 'polypeptide(L)'
;MWPGQQHWLELLRNGLTFDLSGLAPGPESPFPDIAHRFDLPELPGPDHFEVVTLRPGPHLAAAGNSLPVIREMVALACDMVQHFDQLAAVGWGPAQTAIGRRFFESVMAAWHDGGPFPALGLTAFVETEDAALQSTGLQFWIGQELRIEPPLSADRVAATRLAIRLVNHLVLVGCLEANDHITAPDGTRLVLRPSRDRAIINVSRE
;
A
#
# COMPACT_ATOMS: atom_id res chain seq x y z
N MET A 1 14.16 14.09 11.91
CA MET A 1 14.20 15.19 10.93
C MET A 1 15.01 14.74 9.74
N TRP A 2 14.44 14.70 8.53
CA TRP A 2 15.26 14.67 7.33
C TRP A 2 15.99 16.01 7.22
N PRO A 3 17.31 16.04 7.06
CA PRO A 3 18.02 17.29 6.86
C PRO A 3 17.70 17.85 5.47
N GLY A 4 17.12 19.06 5.40
CA GLY A 4 17.11 19.87 4.18
C GLY A 4 15.77 20.48 3.74
N GLN A 5 14.61 20.00 4.21
CA GLN A 5 13.32 20.56 3.78
C GLN A 5 12.82 21.56 4.82
N GLN A 6 13.21 22.84 4.68
CA GLN A 6 12.84 23.93 5.60
C GLN A 6 11.43 24.51 5.37
N HIS A 7 10.75 24.08 4.30
CA HIS A 7 9.42 24.56 3.93
C HIS A 7 8.47 23.37 3.78
N TRP A 8 7.54 23.24 4.72
CA TRP A 8 6.44 22.29 4.68
C TRP A 8 5.19 22.92 5.31
N LEU A 9 4.03 22.43 4.94
CA LEU A 9 2.77 22.72 5.62
C LEU A 9 2.49 21.58 6.59
N GLU A 10 2.22 21.92 7.85
CA GLU A 10 1.68 20.96 8.80
C GLU A 10 0.16 20.87 8.61
N LEU A 11 -0.33 19.64 8.41
CA LEU A 11 -1.74 19.32 8.27
C LEU A 11 -2.19 18.52 9.48
N LEU A 12 -3.28 18.95 10.11
CA LEU A 12 -3.86 18.31 11.29
C LEU A 12 -5.12 17.54 10.89
N ARG A 13 -5.20 16.26 11.27
CA ARG A 13 -6.42 15.46 11.18
C ARG A 13 -6.57 14.59 12.42
N ASN A 14 -7.71 14.66 13.09
CA ASN A 14 -8.06 13.80 14.24
C ASN A 14 -6.97 13.74 15.32
N GLY A 15 -6.26 14.86 15.55
CA GLY A 15 -5.19 14.97 16.55
C GLY A 15 -3.82 14.46 16.11
N LEU A 16 -3.67 14.00 14.87
CA LEU A 16 -2.40 13.60 14.25
C LEU A 16 -1.91 14.72 13.33
N THR A 17 -0.59 14.99 13.32
CA THR A 17 0.00 15.94 12.35
C THR A 17 0.79 15.23 11.26
N PHE A 18 0.61 15.72 10.03
CA PHE A 18 1.23 15.24 8.81
C PHE A 18 1.94 16.40 8.13
N ASP A 19 3.07 16.11 7.49
CA ASP A 19 3.84 17.11 6.75
C ASP A 19 3.49 17.00 5.26
N LEU A 20 3.15 18.13 4.66
CA LEU A 20 2.98 18.29 3.22
C LEU A 20 4.11 19.15 2.64
N SER A 21 4.83 18.62 1.66
CA SER A 21 5.96 19.31 1.02
C SER A 21 5.96 19.17 -0.50
N GLY A 22 6.81 19.93 -1.21
CA GLY A 22 6.78 20.02 -2.67
C GLY A 22 5.93 21.16 -3.22
N LEU A 23 5.53 22.11 -2.36
CA LEU A 23 4.76 23.29 -2.75
C LEU A 23 5.66 24.52 -2.80
N ALA A 24 5.42 25.42 -3.77
CA ALA A 24 6.05 26.73 -3.80
C ALA A 24 5.68 27.56 -2.55
N PRO A 25 6.59 28.37 -1.99
CA PRO A 25 7.94 28.68 -2.46
C PRO A 25 9.02 27.66 -2.00
N GLY A 26 8.62 26.54 -1.41
CA GLY A 26 9.53 25.46 -1.03
C GLY A 26 10.11 24.71 -2.23
N PRO A 27 11.13 23.86 -2.00
CA PRO A 27 11.69 23.02 -3.05
C PRO A 27 10.67 21.97 -3.53
N GLU A 28 10.78 21.60 -4.80
CA GLU A 28 10.04 20.49 -5.39
C GLU A 28 10.32 19.18 -4.64
N SER A 29 9.33 18.28 -4.59
CA SER A 29 9.57 16.92 -4.14
C SER A 29 10.17 16.09 -5.28
N PRO A 30 11.08 15.14 -4.98
CA PRO A 30 11.54 14.20 -5.99
C PRO A 30 10.39 13.34 -6.50
N PHE A 31 10.42 13.03 -7.79
CA PHE A 31 9.48 12.09 -8.37
C PHE A 31 9.71 10.68 -7.80
N PRO A 32 8.67 9.97 -7.30
CA PRO A 32 8.84 8.66 -6.70
C PRO A 32 9.09 7.58 -7.76
N ASP A 33 9.80 6.52 -7.38
CA ASP A 33 9.88 5.31 -8.21
C ASP A 33 8.52 4.61 -8.24
N ILE A 34 7.89 4.56 -9.42
CA ILE A 34 6.60 3.89 -9.65
C ILE A 34 6.82 2.71 -10.58
N ALA A 35 6.50 1.50 -10.10
CA ALA A 35 6.58 0.25 -10.84
C ALA A 35 5.19 -0.29 -11.25
N HIS A 36 4.13 0.13 -10.55
CA HIS A 36 2.79 -0.40 -10.72
C HIS A 36 1.77 0.73 -10.89
N ARG A 37 0.78 0.52 -11.76
CA ARG A 37 -0.33 1.46 -11.95
C ARG A 37 -1.68 0.79 -11.81
N PHE A 38 -2.63 1.51 -11.23
CA PHE A 38 -4.03 1.09 -11.11
C PHE A 38 -4.94 2.23 -11.57
N ASP A 39 -5.91 1.93 -12.44
CA ASP A 39 -6.84 2.94 -12.99
C ASP A 39 -6.12 4.13 -13.66
N LEU A 40 -4.98 3.85 -14.32
CA LEU A 40 -4.21 4.83 -15.08
C LEU A 40 -3.87 4.28 -16.47
N PRO A 41 -3.97 5.09 -17.54
CA PRO A 41 -3.69 4.66 -18.90
C PRO A 41 -2.20 4.35 -19.10
N GLU A 42 -1.33 5.09 -18.44
CA GLU A 42 0.13 4.98 -18.51
C GLU A 42 0.80 5.16 -17.14
N LEU A 43 2.08 4.80 -17.02
CA LEU A 43 2.83 5.05 -15.80
C LEU A 43 3.16 6.56 -15.75
N PRO A 44 2.89 7.25 -14.63
CA PRO A 44 3.24 8.66 -14.52
C PRO A 44 4.77 8.82 -14.45
N GLY A 45 5.27 9.94 -14.97
CA GLY A 45 6.70 10.24 -15.00
C GLY A 45 7.00 11.72 -14.74
N PRO A 46 8.27 12.06 -14.44
CA PRO A 46 8.68 13.40 -14.02
C PRO A 46 8.50 14.48 -15.10
N ASP A 47 8.48 14.10 -16.39
CA ASP A 47 8.34 15.06 -17.48
C ASP A 47 6.93 15.68 -17.58
N HIS A 48 5.94 15.06 -16.93
CA HIS A 48 4.53 15.44 -17.07
C HIS A 48 3.85 15.83 -15.74
N PHE A 49 4.50 15.56 -14.61
CA PHE A 49 3.88 15.70 -13.29
C PHE A 49 4.83 16.30 -12.28
N GLU A 50 4.30 17.25 -11.50
CA GLU A 50 4.91 17.72 -10.27
C GLU A 50 4.44 16.87 -9.10
N VAL A 51 5.27 16.78 -8.06
CA VAL A 51 4.99 15.93 -6.89
C VAL A 51 4.85 16.77 -5.63
N VAL A 52 3.74 16.53 -4.94
CA VAL A 52 3.54 16.94 -3.55
C VAL A 52 3.60 15.68 -2.69
N THR A 53 4.34 15.75 -1.59
CA THR A 53 4.57 14.60 -0.73
C THR A 53 3.88 14.79 0.61
N LEU A 54 3.03 13.84 0.99
CA LEU A 54 2.38 13.76 2.30
C LEU A 54 3.03 12.67 3.15
N ARG A 55 3.39 12.98 4.41
CA ARG A 55 4.06 12.04 5.33
C ARG A 55 3.57 12.20 6.77
N PRO A 56 3.65 11.17 7.62
CA PRO A 56 3.48 11.35 9.07
C PRO A 56 4.52 12.32 9.61
N GLY A 57 4.11 13.24 10.49
CA GLY A 57 5.03 14.20 11.11
C GLY A 57 6.09 13.51 11.98
N PRO A 58 7.20 14.17 12.33
CA PRO A 58 8.34 13.55 13.02
C PRO A 58 7.99 12.88 14.35
N HIS A 59 6.98 13.40 15.04
CA HIS A 59 6.48 12.88 16.31
C HIS A 59 5.70 11.55 16.15
N LEU A 60 5.20 11.24 14.95
CA LEU A 60 4.56 9.95 14.62
C LEU A 60 5.55 8.93 14.08
N ALA A 61 6.82 9.27 13.87
CA ALA A 61 7.78 8.42 13.16
C ALA A 61 7.89 7.00 13.74
N ALA A 62 7.81 6.84 15.07
CA ALA A 62 7.86 5.54 15.73
C ALA A 62 6.66 4.63 15.41
N ALA A 63 5.52 5.20 15.02
CA ALA A 63 4.30 4.51 14.63
C ALA A 63 3.86 4.89 13.21
N GLY A 64 4.80 5.37 12.39
CA GLY A 64 4.52 5.97 11.08
C GLY A 64 3.97 4.96 10.07
N ASN A 65 4.13 3.66 10.31
CA ASN A 65 3.58 2.58 9.52
C ASN A 65 2.37 1.88 10.17
N SER A 66 1.89 2.39 11.31
CA SER A 66 0.72 1.82 11.96
C SER A 66 -0.54 2.06 11.14
N LEU A 67 -1.44 1.07 11.10
CA LEU A 67 -2.68 1.14 10.36
C LEU A 67 -3.54 2.38 10.71
N PRO A 68 -3.70 2.79 11.98
CA PRO A 68 -4.47 3.98 12.32
C PRO A 68 -3.87 5.27 11.77
N VAL A 69 -2.54 5.44 11.88
CA VAL A 69 -1.85 6.65 11.39
C VAL A 69 -1.96 6.76 9.88
N ILE A 70 -1.70 5.66 9.16
CA ILE A 70 -1.76 5.69 7.69
C ILE A 70 -3.20 5.80 7.20
N ARG A 71 -4.17 5.21 7.88
CA ARG A 71 -5.59 5.40 7.56
C ARG A 71 -5.96 6.88 7.61
N GLU A 72 -5.53 7.63 8.62
CA GLU A 72 -5.78 9.08 8.68
C GLU A 72 -5.00 9.87 7.62
N MET A 73 -3.77 9.47 7.30
CA MET A 73 -3.01 10.08 6.21
C MET A 73 -3.67 9.88 4.85
N VAL A 74 -4.17 8.67 4.59
CA VAL A 74 -4.90 8.32 3.37
C VAL A 74 -6.20 9.10 3.30
N ALA A 75 -6.91 9.28 4.42
CA ALA A 75 -8.10 10.12 4.50
C ALA A 75 -7.81 11.57 4.08
N LEU A 76 -6.70 12.12 4.57
CA LEU A 76 -6.24 13.45 4.18
C LEU A 76 -5.87 13.52 2.70
N ALA A 77 -5.23 12.48 2.15
CA ALA A 77 -4.99 12.39 0.71
C ALA A 77 -6.32 12.32 -0.09
N CYS A 78 -7.35 11.65 0.41
CA CYS A 78 -8.69 11.66 -0.20
C CYS A 78 -9.28 13.07 -0.24
N ASP A 79 -9.18 13.81 0.87
CA ASP A 79 -9.65 15.21 0.91
C ASP A 79 -8.89 16.05 -0.12
N MET A 80 -7.57 15.88 -0.25
CA MET A 80 -6.79 16.57 -1.28
C MET A 80 -7.25 16.22 -2.70
N VAL A 81 -7.43 14.93 -2.98
CA VAL A 81 -7.91 14.45 -4.28
C VAL A 81 -9.26 15.10 -4.60
N GLN A 82 -10.17 15.21 -3.63
CA GLN A 82 -11.48 15.85 -3.82
C GLN A 82 -11.40 17.35 -4.12
N HIS A 83 -10.46 18.07 -3.49
CA HIS A 83 -10.34 19.52 -3.62
C HIS A 83 -9.48 19.97 -4.82
N PHE A 84 -8.54 19.15 -5.27
CA PHE A 84 -7.61 19.49 -6.36
C PHE A 84 -7.96 18.73 -7.65
N ASP A 85 -8.69 19.39 -8.54
CA ASP A 85 -9.12 18.82 -9.84
C ASP A 85 -7.97 18.41 -10.76
N GLN A 86 -6.79 19.00 -10.57
CA GLN A 86 -5.59 18.70 -11.37
C GLN A 86 -4.77 17.54 -10.79
N LEU A 87 -5.14 16.98 -9.63
CA LEU A 87 -4.46 15.83 -9.06
C LEU A 87 -4.75 14.59 -9.92
N ALA A 88 -3.74 14.14 -10.66
CA ALA A 88 -3.87 13.05 -11.63
C ALA A 88 -3.80 11.65 -10.99
N ALA A 89 -2.90 11.47 -10.01
CA ALA A 89 -2.67 10.18 -9.37
C ALA A 89 -2.19 10.33 -7.92
N VAL A 90 -2.45 9.31 -7.11
CA VAL A 90 -1.87 9.16 -5.77
C VAL A 90 -0.77 8.10 -5.82
N GLY A 91 0.45 8.50 -5.48
CA GLY A 91 1.59 7.59 -5.37
C GLY A 91 1.70 6.99 -3.97
N TRP A 92 1.98 5.69 -3.87
CA TRP A 92 2.27 5.00 -2.62
C TRP A 92 3.64 4.32 -2.69
N GLY A 93 4.64 5.03 -2.13
CA GLY A 93 6.04 4.63 -2.18
C GLY A 93 6.34 3.21 -1.69
N PRO A 94 5.79 2.74 -0.55
CA PRO A 94 6.08 1.41 -0.03
C PRO A 94 5.78 0.24 -0.98
N ALA A 95 4.83 0.43 -1.90
CA ALA A 95 4.50 -0.55 -2.93
C ALA A 95 4.87 -0.09 -4.35
N GLN A 96 5.51 1.08 -4.50
CA GLN A 96 5.82 1.71 -5.79
C GLN A 96 4.61 1.79 -6.74
N THR A 97 3.43 2.11 -6.19
CA THR A 97 2.18 2.16 -6.96
C THR A 97 1.79 3.60 -7.25
N ALA A 98 1.12 3.80 -8.38
CA ALA A 98 0.32 4.99 -8.65
C ALA A 98 -1.13 4.59 -8.92
N ILE A 99 -2.07 5.28 -8.28
CA ILE A 99 -3.50 5.00 -8.35
C ILE A 99 -4.21 6.22 -8.93
N GLY A 100 -5.04 6.01 -9.96
CA GLY A 100 -5.88 7.06 -10.52
C GLY A 100 -6.90 7.59 -9.52
N ARG A 101 -7.25 8.87 -9.65
CA ARG A 101 -8.16 9.59 -8.74
C ARG A 101 -9.45 8.83 -8.44
N ARG A 102 -10.19 8.40 -9.48
CA ARG A 102 -11.51 7.80 -9.33
C ARG A 102 -11.44 6.49 -8.55
N PHE A 103 -10.50 5.62 -8.92
CA PHE A 103 -10.31 4.37 -8.21
C PHE A 103 -9.85 4.62 -6.77
N PHE A 104 -8.90 5.53 -6.53
CA PHE A 104 -8.42 5.90 -5.19
C PHE A 104 -9.57 6.37 -4.29
N GLU A 105 -10.37 7.34 -4.73
CA GLU A 105 -11.53 7.84 -3.98
C GLU A 105 -12.49 6.69 -3.63
N SER A 106 -12.80 5.81 -4.59
CA SER A 106 -13.75 4.72 -4.37
C SER A 106 -13.28 3.69 -3.34
N VAL A 107 -12.02 3.23 -3.43
CA VAL A 107 -11.52 2.17 -2.55
C VAL A 107 -11.23 2.69 -1.15
N MET A 108 -10.77 3.94 -1.04
CA MET A 108 -10.45 4.52 0.26
C MET A 108 -11.71 4.94 1.02
N ALA A 109 -12.73 5.47 0.34
CA ALA A 109 -14.03 5.72 0.96
C ALA A 109 -14.64 4.42 1.52
N ALA A 110 -14.66 3.35 0.71
CA ALA A 110 -15.15 2.05 1.16
C ALA A 110 -14.38 1.50 2.37
N TRP A 111 -13.05 1.68 2.39
CA TRP A 111 -12.22 1.27 3.52
C TRP A 111 -12.49 2.11 4.78
N HIS A 112 -12.73 3.41 4.64
CA HIS A 112 -13.12 4.30 5.74
C HIS A 112 -14.48 3.95 6.34
N ASP A 113 -15.42 3.50 5.51
CA ASP A 113 -16.76 3.06 5.95
C ASP A 113 -16.75 1.66 6.60
N GLY A 114 -15.56 1.12 6.94
CA GLY A 114 -15.41 -0.19 7.58
C GLY A 114 -15.29 -1.36 6.61
N GLY A 115 -15.15 -1.08 5.31
CA GLY A 115 -14.87 -2.08 4.29
C GLY A 115 -13.46 -2.69 4.39
N PRO A 116 -13.11 -3.60 3.47
CA PRO A 116 -11.83 -4.29 3.49
C PRO A 116 -10.66 -3.34 3.23
N PHE A 117 -9.47 -3.74 3.68
CA PHE A 117 -8.22 -3.07 3.35
C PHE A 117 -8.02 -3.01 1.81
N PRO A 118 -7.64 -1.84 1.26
CA PRO A 118 -7.49 -1.64 -0.18
C PRO A 118 -6.14 -2.22 -0.64
N ALA A 119 -6.09 -3.54 -0.75
CA ALA A 119 -4.87 -4.28 -1.08
C ALA A 119 -4.26 -3.79 -2.39
N LEU A 120 -5.04 -3.62 -3.46
CA LEU A 120 -4.54 -3.00 -4.68
C LEU A 120 -4.35 -1.50 -4.47
N GLY A 121 -3.12 -1.05 -4.69
CA GLY A 121 -2.73 0.33 -4.49
C GLY A 121 -1.92 0.54 -3.22
N LEU A 122 -2.36 0.02 -2.06
CA LEU A 122 -1.53 0.05 -0.85
C LEU A 122 -0.54 -1.13 -0.75
N THR A 123 -0.73 -2.12 -1.63
CA THR A 123 0.23 -3.15 -2.01
C THR A 123 0.14 -3.37 -3.52
N ALA A 124 1.10 -4.10 -4.08
CA ALA A 124 1.05 -4.61 -5.45
C ALA A 124 1.34 -6.12 -5.46
N PHE A 125 1.11 -6.77 -6.59
CA PHE A 125 1.48 -8.17 -6.80
C PHE A 125 2.29 -8.31 -8.09
N VAL A 126 3.37 -9.08 -8.02
CA VAL A 126 4.26 -9.39 -9.14
C VAL A 126 4.36 -10.89 -9.33
N GLU A 127 4.51 -11.29 -10.59
CA GLU A 127 4.91 -12.65 -10.92
C GLU A 127 6.43 -12.76 -10.79
N THR A 128 6.90 -13.77 -10.06
CA THR A 128 8.33 -14.07 -9.95
C THR A 128 8.78 -15.05 -11.02
N GLU A 129 10.11 -15.19 -11.21
CA GLU A 129 10.70 -16.05 -12.26
C GLU A 129 10.25 -17.51 -12.20
N ASP A 130 9.93 -18.01 -11.01
CA ASP A 130 9.42 -19.36 -10.75
C ASP A 130 7.88 -19.45 -10.76
N ALA A 131 7.21 -18.46 -11.37
CA ALA A 131 5.76 -18.39 -11.54
C ALA A 131 4.94 -18.27 -10.24
N ALA A 132 5.54 -17.97 -9.10
CA ALA A 132 4.78 -17.58 -7.92
C ALA A 132 4.17 -16.17 -8.07
N LEU A 133 3.17 -15.86 -7.24
CA LEU A 133 2.62 -14.51 -7.11
C LEU A 133 3.10 -13.94 -5.77
N GLN A 134 3.85 -12.84 -5.80
CA GLN A 134 4.43 -12.23 -4.61
C GLN A 134 3.91 -10.80 -4.43
N SER A 135 3.67 -10.38 -3.19
CA SER A 135 3.30 -9.00 -2.90
C SER A 135 4.51 -8.07 -2.92
N THR A 136 4.22 -6.78 -3.05
CA THR A 136 5.17 -5.69 -2.83
C THR A 136 4.50 -4.63 -1.97
N GLY A 137 5.17 -4.25 -0.89
CA GLY A 137 4.70 -3.24 0.05
C GLY A 137 3.91 -3.78 1.23
N LEU A 138 3.60 -5.08 1.30
CA LEU A 138 2.96 -5.67 2.48
C LEU A 138 3.91 -5.60 3.70
N GLN A 139 5.22 -5.65 3.45
CA GLN A 139 6.23 -5.55 4.51
C GLN A 139 6.13 -4.25 5.31
N PHE A 140 5.66 -3.17 4.69
CA PHE A 140 5.49 -1.89 5.38
C PHE A 140 4.45 -2.00 6.50
N TRP A 141 3.40 -2.79 6.27
CA TRP A 141 2.28 -2.95 7.18
C TRP A 141 2.55 -3.96 8.29
N ILE A 142 3.15 -5.10 7.95
CA ILE A 142 3.27 -6.25 8.87
C ILE A 142 4.68 -6.83 8.97
N GLY A 143 5.66 -6.22 8.32
CA GLY A 143 7.06 -6.68 8.34
C GLY A 143 7.37 -7.86 7.42
N GLN A 144 6.40 -8.35 6.64
CA GLN A 144 6.55 -9.51 5.76
C GLN A 144 5.83 -9.29 4.42
N GLU A 145 6.38 -9.85 3.34
CA GLU A 145 5.67 -9.99 2.07
C GLU A 145 4.91 -11.33 2.00
N LEU A 146 3.84 -11.37 1.22
CA LEU A 146 3.07 -12.56 0.92
C LEU A 146 3.56 -13.20 -0.37
N ARG A 147 3.65 -14.52 -0.41
CA ARG A 147 4.03 -15.27 -1.61
C ARG A 147 3.14 -16.50 -1.78
N ILE A 148 2.45 -16.58 -2.92
CA ILE A 148 1.61 -17.71 -3.30
C ILE A 148 2.37 -18.55 -4.31
N GLU A 149 2.72 -19.77 -3.90
CA GLU A 149 3.52 -20.70 -4.70
C GLU A 149 2.67 -21.41 -5.77
N PRO A 150 3.28 -21.86 -6.88
CA PRO A 150 2.65 -22.86 -7.74
C PRO A 150 2.28 -24.13 -6.93
N PRO A 151 1.18 -24.83 -7.27
CA PRO A 151 0.28 -24.54 -8.39
C PRO A 151 -0.83 -23.54 -8.06
N LEU A 152 -0.91 -22.98 -6.85
CA LEU A 152 -1.97 -22.04 -6.46
C LEU A 152 -1.93 -20.74 -7.29
N SER A 153 -0.74 -20.35 -7.74
CA SER A 153 -0.52 -19.17 -8.56
C SER A 153 -0.80 -19.37 -10.06
N ALA A 154 -1.13 -20.60 -10.50
CA ALA A 154 -1.26 -20.94 -11.93
C ALA A 154 -2.42 -20.20 -12.61
N ASP A 155 -3.57 -20.05 -11.94
CA ASP A 155 -4.63 -19.12 -12.36
C ASP A 155 -4.37 -17.76 -11.71
N ARG A 156 -3.82 -16.82 -12.50
CA ARG A 156 -3.45 -15.48 -12.02
C ARG A 156 -4.62 -14.68 -11.46
N VAL A 157 -5.82 -14.84 -12.02
CA VAL A 157 -7.00 -14.11 -11.57
C VAL A 157 -7.50 -14.69 -10.25
N ALA A 158 -7.54 -16.02 -10.12
CA ALA A 158 -7.86 -16.67 -8.85
C ALA A 158 -6.81 -16.37 -7.77
N ALA A 159 -5.52 -16.45 -8.11
CA ALA A 159 -4.42 -16.18 -7.19
C ALA A 159 -4.42 -14.74 -6.70
N THR A 160 -4.66 -13.75 -7.56
CA THR A 160 -4.77 -12.34 -7.16
C THR A 160 -5.96 -12.11 -6.23
N ARG A 161 -7.12 -12.72 -6.52
CA ARG A 161 -8.29 -12.64 -5.61
C ARG A 161 -8.01 -13.27 -4.25
N LEU A 162 -7.28 -14.39 -4.23
CA LEU A 162 -6.83 -15.01 -2.98
C LEU A 162 -5.86 -14.10 -2.24
N ALA A 163 -4.87 -13.53 -2.94
CA ALA A 163 -3.86 -12.65 -2.37
C ALA A 163 -4.49 -11.41 -1.73
N ILE A 164 -5.46 -10.77 -2.40
CA ILE A 164 -6.22 -9.62 -1.85
C ILE A 164 -6.90 -9.99 -0.52
N ARG A 165 -7.53 -11.17 -0.44
CA ARG A 165 -8.19 -11.63 0.79
C ARG A 165 -7.19 -11.92 1.91
N LEU A 166 -6.08 -12.58 1.58
CA LEU A 166 -5.01 -12.88 2.54
C LEU A 166 -4.35 -11.61 3.05
N VAL A 167 -4.04 -10.64 2.19
CA VAL A 167 -3.53 -9.32 2.60
C VAL A 167 -4.50 -8.63 3.54
N ASN A 168 -5.80 -8.60 3.21
CA ASN A 168 -6.80 -8.01 4.11
C ASN A 168 -6.82 -8.69 5.49
N HIS A 169 -6.73 -10.02 5.54
CA HIS A 169 -6.66 -10.75 6.81
C HIS A 169 -5.37 -10.46 7.58
N LEU A 170 -4.22 -10.52 6.90
CA LEU A 170 -2.90 -10.34 7.49
C LEU A 170 -2.68 -8.93 8.03
N VAL A 171 -3.18 -7.90 7.37
CA VAL A 171 -3.11 -6.51 7.88
C VAL A 171 -3.88 -6.34 9.20
N LEU A 172 -4.92 -7.16 9.43
CA LEU A 172 -5.68 -7.14 10.69
C LEU A 172 -5.00 -7.94 11.80
N VAL A 173 -4.34 -9.06 11.46
CA VAL A 173 -3.69 -9.94 12.44
C VAL A 173 -2.27 -9.49 12.78
N GLY A 174 -1.54 -8.93 11.81
CA GLY A 174 -0.15 -8.52 11.94
C GLY A 174 0.85 -9.55 11.41
N CYS A 175 2.09 -9.43 11.88
CA CYS A 175 3.20 -10.32 11.52
C CYS A 175 2.88 -11.79 11.89
N LEU A 176 3.18 -12.71 10.98
CA LEU A 176 2.99 -14.14 11.18
C LEU A 176 4.24 -14.75 11.86
N GLU A 177 4.11 -15.07 13.16
CA GLU A 177 5.22 -15.61 13.96
C GLU A 177 5.40 -17.13 13.84
N ALA A 178 4.33 -17.85 13.52
CA ALA A 178 4.27 -19.30 13.41
C ALA A 178 3.37 -19.74 12.25
N ASN A 179 3.43 -21.00 11.86
CA ASN A 179 2.55 -21.53 10.81
C ASN A 179 1.08 -21.36 11.19
N ASP A 180 0.26 -21.00 10.21
CA ASP A 180 -1.19 -20.85 10.38
C ASP A 180 -1.94 -21.52 9.23
N HIS A 181 -3.23 -21.81 9.46
CA HIS A 181 -4.10 -22.51 8.52
C HIS A 181 -5.37 -21.70 8.27
N ILE A 182 -5.66 -21.44 7.00
CA ILE A 182 -6.84 -20.68 6.59
C ILE A 182 -7.65 -21.53 5.62
N THR A 183 -8.98 -21.49 5.75
CA THR A 183 -9.89 -22.11 4.77
C THR A 183 -10.22 -21.08 3.69
N ALA A 184 -9.83 -21.38 2.46
CA ALA A 184 -10.16 -20.58 1.29
C ALA A 184 -11.68 -20.62 1.01
N PRO A 185 -12.21 -19.67 0.21
CA PRO A 185 -13.65 -19.59 -0.06
C PRO A 185 -14.23 -20.81 -0.78
N ASP A 186 -13.38 -21.58 -1.46
CA ASP A 186 -13.73 -22.84 -2.12
C ASP A 186 -13.68 -24.05 -1.18
N GLY A 187 -13.40 -23.83 0.11
CA GLY A 187 -13.26 -24.87 1.13
C GLY A 187 -11.86 -25.49 1.22
N THR A 188 -10.93 -25.10 0.35
CA THR A 188 -9.55 -25.60 0.36
C THR A 188 -8.81 -25.11 1.61
N ARG A 189 -8.09 -25.99 2.29
CA ARG A 189 -7.17 -25.59 3.36
C ARG A 189 -5.85 -25.11 2.79
N LEU A 190 -5.47 -23.92 3.24
CA LEU A 190 -4.20 -23.28 2.92
C LEU A 190 -3.33 -23.25 4.16
N VAL A 191 -2.03 -23.50 3.96
CA VAL A 191 -1.03 -23.34 5.00
C VAL A 191 -0.21 -22.08 4.70
N LEU A 192 -0.16 -21.18 5.68
CA LEU A 192 0.68 -20.00 5.68
C LEU A 192 1.91 -20.31 6.53
N ARG A 193 3.11 -20.20 5.95
CA ARG A 193 4.37 -20.49 6.65
C ARG A 193 5.33 -19.31 6.53
N PRO A 194 5.80 -18.72 7.64
CA PRO A 194 6.87 -17.74 7.57
C PRO A 194 8.16 -18.40 7.07
N SER A 195 8.92 -17.70 6.24
CA SER A 195 10.25 -18.06 5.80
C SER A 195 11.23 -18.08 6.98
N ARG A 196 12.42 -18.67 6.78
CA ARG A 196 13.45 -18.76 7.84
C ARG A 196 13.92 -17.39 8.34
N ASP A 197 14.07 -16.43 7.43
CA ASP A 197 14.42 -15.03 7.72
C ASP A 197 13.21 -14.18 8.14
N ARG A 198 12.01 -14.78 8.16
CA ARG A 198 10.72 -14.16 8.47
C ARG A 198 10.35 -12.98 7.56
N ALA A 199 10.99 -12.82 6.41
CA ALA A 199 10.66 -11.76 5.46
C ALA A 199 9.46 -12.10 4.57
N ILE A 200 9.14 -13.39 4.38
CA ILE A 200 8.11 -13.86 3.45
C ILE A 200 7.15 -14.83 4.13
N ILE A 201 5.86 -14.72 3.85
CA ILE A 201 4.82 -15.71 4.17
C ILE A 201 4.54 -16.53 2.92
N ASN A 202 4.92 -17.81 2.94
CA ASN A 202 4.65 -18.74 1.84
C ASN A 202 3.27 -19.37 2.00
N VAL A 203 2.46 -19.33 0.94
CA VAL A 203 1.13 -19.89 0.87
C VAL A 203 1.14 -21.10 -0.04
N SER A 204 0.66 -22.22 0.49
CA SER A 204 0.55 -23.49 -0.23
C SER A 204 -0.75 -24.19 0.17
N ARG A 205 -1.19 -25.17 -0.62
CA ARG A 205 -2.25 -26.08 -0.18
C ARG A 205 -1.69 -26.98 0.92
N GLU A 206 -2.56 -27.36 1.85
CA GLU A 206 -2.28 -28.44 2.81
C GLU A 206 -2.03 -29.77 2.09
#